data_AF-A0A525CSS4-F1
#
_entry.id   AF-A0A525CSS4-F1
#
_cell.length_a   1.000
_cell.length_b   1.000
_cell.length_c   1.000
_cell.angle_alpha   90.00
_cell.angle_beta   90.00
_cell.angle_gamma   90.00
#
_symmetry.space_group_name_H-M   'P 1'
#
loop_
_entity.id
_entity.type
_entity.pdbx_description
1 polymer ?
#
loop_
_entity_poly.entity_id
_entity_poly.type
_entity_poly.pdbx_seq_one_letter_code
_entity_poly.pdbx_strand_id
1 'polypeptide(L)'
;PQQMFGAVIKTYYAQKNNIDPKYIVSVSLMPCVAKKFECSRPEMNDSGYKDIDIVLTTEEAAAMIKEAGMDLRKVPTGKYDDPFGASTGSGVIFGATGGVMEAALRTAAELITGLKIEDLFEHANITPVRGFEGSRIAEIKLEQVGEVPDILKGHFDDWEWLKGATLKVGVAHGTANAEKVLADIEAGGPFSECHFIEFMGCPGGCLAGGGMPRPVDMDVRKARAGVIYDEDMSYEYRKSHENPEVAHLYEEFFTEGPCGHKAHELLHTHYSSRGRIVD
;
A
#
# COMPACT_ATOMS: atom_id res chain seq x y z
N PRO A 1 2.53 0.74 -4.49
CA PRO A 1 1.73 1.92 -4.89
C PRO A 1 2.42 2.82 -5.91
N GLN A 2 3.58 3.42 -5.62
CA GLN A 2 4.17 4.40 -6.56
C GLN A 2 4.44 3.82 -7.94
N GLN A 3 4.93 2.58 -8.02
CA GLN A 3 5.25 1.94 -9.31
C GLN A 3 3.99 1.61 -10.09
N MET A 4 3.00 0.99 -9.44
CA MET A 4 1.67 0.76 -10.03
C MET A 4 1.08 2.06 -10.60
N PHE A 5 1.16 3.16 -9.87
CA PHE A 5 0.64 4.44 -10.35
C PHE A 5 1.47 5.04 -11.49
N GLY A 6 2.80 4.96 -11.41
CA GLY A 6 3.70 5.39 -12.49
C GLY A 6 3.44 4.64 -13.80
N ALA A 7 3.28 3.32 -13.72
CA ALA A 7 2.93 2.46 -14.85
C ALA A 7 1.59 2.87 -15.44
N VAL A 8 0.54 3.04 -14.61
CA VAL A 8 -0.79 3.50 -15.06
C VAL A 8 -0.73 4.88 -15.73
N ILE A 9 0.06 5.82 -15.20
CA ILE A 9 0.21 7.16 -15.78
C ILE A 9 0.88 7.11 -17.15
N LYS A 10 1.95 6.33 -17.30
CA LYS A 10 2.71 6.27 -18.56
C LYS A 10 2.16 5.27 -19.58
N THR A 11 1.19 4.44 -19.19
CA THR A 11 0.49 3.53 -20.11
C THR A 11 -0.94 4.00 -20.36
N TYR A 12 -1.85 3.73 -19.44
CA TYR A 12 -3.28 4.05 -19.57
C TYR A 12 -3.53 5.54 -19.81
N TYR A 13 -3.03 6.43 -18.95
CA TYR A 13 -3.30 7.86 -19.08
C TYR A 13 -2.66 8.45 -20.34
N ALA A 14 -1.43 8.04 -20.66
CA ALA A 14 -0.73 8.44 -21.88
C ALA A 14 -1.50 8.03 -23.14
N GLN A 15 -2.00 6.79 -23.20
CA GLN A 15 -2.81 6.29 -24.31
C GLN A 15 -4.14 7.03 -24.43
N LYS A 16 -4.86 7.19 -23.31
CA LYS A 16 -6.18 7.86 -23.28
C LYS A 16 -6.10 9.32 -23.75
N ASN A 17 -4.99 10.00 -23.47
CA ASN A 17 -4.78 11.40 -23.85
C ASN A 17 -3.94 11.58 -25.13
N ASN A 18 -3.57 10.48 -25.81
CA ASN A 18 -2.72 10.52 -27.00
C ASN A 18 -1.39 11.28 -26.78
N ILE A 19 -0.76 11.04 -25.62
CA ILE A 19 0.54 11.61 -25.23
C ILE A 19 1.60 10.52 -25.39
N ASP A 20 2.68 10.81 -26.11
CA ASP A 20 3.85 9.93 -26.15
C ASP A 20 4.49 9.89 -24.75
N PRO A 21 4.63 8.70 -24.11
CA PRO A 21 5.13 8.57 -22.73
C PRO A 21 6.50 9.23 -22.50
N LYS A 22 7.31 9.42 -23.55
CA LYS A 22 8.60 10.13 -23.45
C LYS A 22 8.47 11.59 -23.01
N TYR A 23 7.28 12.18 -23.18
CA TYR A 23 6.99 13.55 -22.77
C TYR A 23 6.36 13.63 -21.37
N ILE A 24 6.15 12.49 -20.70
CA ILE A 24 5.64 12.45 -19.33
C ILE A 24 6.82 12.30 -18.38
N VAL A 25 6.96 13.27 -17.47
CA VAL A 25 7.87 13.19 -16.33
C VAL A 25 7.05 12.94 -15.08
N SER A 26 7.21 11.77 -14.47
CA SER A 26 6.55 11.37 -13.24
C SER A 26 7.46 11.62 -12.03
N VAL A 27 6.97 12.44 -11.10
CA VAL A 27 7.66 12.78 -9.85
C VAL A 27 6.85 12.27 -8.68
N SER A 28 7.47 11.51 -7.79
CA SER A 28 6.82 10.94 -6.61
C SER A 28 7.36 11.54 -5.33
N LEU A 29 6.47 12.01 -4.46
CA LEU A 29 6.81 12.49 -3.12
C LEU A 29 6.69 11.34 -2.12
N MET A 30 7.79 10.98 -1.48
CA MET A 30 7.87 9.79 -0.63
C MET A 30 8.53 10.09 0.73
N PRO A 31 8.10 9.48 1.83
CA PRO A 31 8.79 9.63 3.12
C PRO A 31 10.08 8.79 3.22
N CYS A 32 10.48 8.11 2.14
CA CYS A 32 11.48 7.05 2.16
C CYS A 32 12.51 7.21 1.03
N VAL A 33 13.78 7.18 1.39
CA VAL A 33 14.91 7.20 0.44
C VAL A 33 14.99 5.93 -0.41
N ALA A 34 14.57 4.78 0.12
CA ALA A 34 14.60 3.51 -0.61
C ALA A 34 13.67 3.52 -1.85
N LYS A 35 12.68 4.43 -1.89
CA LYS A 35 11.82 4.61 -3.06
C LYS A 35 12.57 5.15 -4.28
N LYS A 36 13.69 5.87 -4.08
CA LYS A 36 14.62 6.26 -5.16
C LYS A 36 15.28 5.04 -5.80
N PHE A 37 15.66 4.05 -4.99
CA PHE A 37 16.18 2.80 -5.50
C PHE A 37 15.08 2.00 -6.21
N GLU A 38 13.88 1.93 -5.60
CA GLU A 38 12.74 1.19 -6.18
C GLU A 38 12.42 1.65 -7.62
N CYS A 39 12.40 2.96 -7.89
CA CYS A 39 12.14 3.49 -9.23
C CYS A 39 13.31 3.37 -10.21
N SER A 40 14.50 3.03 -9.73
CA SER A 40 15.66 2.76 -10.58
C SER A 40 15.82 1.30 -10.98
N ARG A 41 14.95 0.41 -10.49
CA ARG A 41 14.97 -1.01 -10.85
C ARG A 41 14.80 -1.16 -12.37
N PRO A 42 15.65 -1.94 -13.07
CA PRO A 42 15.64 -2.02 -14.53
C PRO A 42 14.30 -2.45 -15.15
N GLU A 43 13.51 -3.21 -14.41
CA GLU A 43 12.20 -3.72 -14.80
C GLU A 43 11.03 -2.74 -14.55
N MET A 44 11.28 -1.55 -13.99
CA MET A 44 10.25 -0.51 -13.78
C MET A 44 10.20 0.43 -14.99
N ASN A 45 9.78 -0.11 -16.13
CA ASN A 45 9.77 0.58 -17.42
C ASN A 45 8.65 0.16 -18.37
N ASP A 46 7.45 -0.05 -17.85
CA ASP A 46 6.33 -0.67 -18.57
C ASP A 46 5.94 0.04 -19.87
N SER A 47 6.12 1.37 -19.93
CA SER A 47 5.86 2.15 -21.15
C SER A 47 7.06 2.21 -22.12
N GLY A 48 8.13 1.45 -21.88
CA GLY A 48 9.43 1.60 -22.52
C GLY A 48 10.30 2.75 -21.97
N TYR A 49 9.77 3.50 -20.99
CA TYR A 49 10.46 4.54 -20.24
C TYR A 49 10.24 4.28 -18.75
N LYS A 50 11.09 4.82 -17.88
CA LYS A 50 10.93 4.63 -16.42
C LYS A 50 9.52 5.00 -15.96
N ASP A 51 8.88 4.13 -15.19
CA ASP A 51 7.51 4.39 -14.70
C ASP A 51 7.46 5.59 -13.75
N ILE A 52 8.47 5.70 -12.89
CA ILE A 52 8.73 6.84 -12.00
C ILE A 52 10.10 7.42 -12.33
N ASP A 53 10.16 8.67 -12.81
CA ASP A 53 11.43 9.31 -13.19
C ASP A 53 12.20 9.85 -11.98
N ILE A 54 11.48 10.49 -11.05
CA ILE A 54 12.07 11.21 -9.94
C ILE A 54 11.32 10.86 -8.66
N VAL A 55 12.06 10.60 -7.59
CA VAL A 55 11.51 10.49 -6.25
C VAL A 55 12.10 11.58 -5.38
N LEU A 56 11.24 12.44 -4.85
CA LEU A 56 11.57 13.47 -3.86
C LEU A 56 11.18 12.96 -2.48
N THR A 57 12.07 13.17 -1.51
CA THR A 57 11.73 12.94 -0.11
C THR A 57 10.89 14.07 0.46
N THR A 58 10.15 13.81 1.54
CA THR A 58 9.42 14.85 2.29
C THR A 58 10.34 15.98 2.73
N GLU A 59 11.56 15.66 3.16
CA GLU A 59 12.56 16.65 3.55
C GLU A 59 13.06 17.50 2.37
N GLU A 60 13.37 16.87 1.23
CA GLU A 60 13.78 17.59 0.01
C GLU A 60 12.67 18.50 -0.52
N ALA A 61 11.44 18.01 -0.59
CA ALA A 61 10.31 18.83 -1.01
C ALA A 61 10.05 20.00 -0.05
N ALA A 62 10.16 19.77 1.26
CA ALA A 62 10.02 20.84 2.25
C ALA A 62 11.12 21.90 2.12
N ALA A 63 12.36 21.51 1.77
CA ALA A 63 13.44 22.45 1.50
C ALA A 63 13.13 23.30 0.25
N MET A 64 12.74 22.67 -0.86
CA MET A 64 12.36 23.37 -2.09
C MET A 64 11.23 24.39 -1.87
N ILE A 65 10.19 24.02 -1.12
CA ILE A 65 9.07 24.90 -0.78
C ILE A 65 9.53 26.13 0.01
N LYS A 66 10.43 25.94 0.98
CA LYS A 66 11.01 27.03 1.77
C LYS A 66 11.88 27.95 0.91
N GLU A 67 12.71 27.38 0.03
CA GLU A 67 13.56 28.14 -0.89
C GLU A 67 12.74 28.96 -1.89
N ALA A 68 11.58 28.44 -2.31
CA ALA A 68 10.61 29.17 -3.12
C ALA A 68 9.87 30.30 -2.36
N GLY A 69 10.11 30.45 -1.05
CA GLY A 69 9.44 31.45 -0.22
C GLY A 69 7.95 31.17 0.03
N MET A 70 7.52 29.91 -0.14
CA MET A 70 6.12 29.52 0.01
C MET A 70 5.79 29.14 1.46
N ASP A 71 4.65 29.63 1.96
CA ASP A 71 4.09 29.22 3.25
C ASP A 71 2.85 28.33 3.02
N LEU A 72 3.01 27.01 3.11
CA LEU A 72 1.94 26.04 2.87
C LEU A 72 0.68 26.29 3.71
N ARG A 73 0.82 26.86 4.91
CA ARG A 73 -0.32 27.15 5.80
C ARG A 73 -1.24 28.24 5.24
N LYS A 74 -0.75 29.02 4.27
CA LYS A 74 -1.48 30.10 3.60
C LYS A 74 -1.97 29.69 2.22
N VAL A 75 -1.58 28.51 1.73
CA VAL A 75 -2.03 28.01 0.44
C VAL A 75 -3.47 27.51 0.61
N PRO A 76 -4.42 27.99 -0.21
CA PRO A 76 -5.78 27.46 -0.19
C PRO A 76 -5.81 25.98 -0.53
N THR A 77 -6.75 25.25 0.06
CA THR A 77 -6.99 23.84 -0.29
C THR A 77 -7.34 23.73 -1.78
N GLY A 78 -6.50 22.99 -2.52
CA GLY A 78 -6.75 22.64 -3.92
C GLY A 78 -7.49 21.32 -4.07
N LYS A 79 -7.64 20.87 -5.32
CA LYS A 79 -8.13 19.53 -5.66
C LYS A 79 -7.00 18.75 -6.33
N TYR A 80 -7.06 17.42 -6.23
CA TYR A 80 -6.24 16.53 -7.04
C TYR A 80 -6.75 16.48 -8.49
N ASP A 81 -5.91 16.00 -9.40
CA ASP A 81 -6.18 16.00 -10.84
C ASP A 81 -6.99 14.77 -11.30
N ASP A 82 -7.99 14.99 -12.16
CA ASP A 82 -8.73 13.92 -12.83
C ASP A 82 -7.84 13.18 -13.87
N PRO A 83 -8.04 11.87 -14.13
CA PRO A 83 -9.09 10.99 -13.60
C PRO A 83 -8.65 10.21 -12.34
N PHE A 84 -7.66 10.71 -11.59
CA PHE A 84 -7.10 10.03 -10.42
C PHE A 84 -7.28 10.86 -9.13
N GLY A 85 -8.28 11.73 -9.13
CA GLY A 85 -8.49 12.73 -8.08
C GLY A 85 -9.21 12.17 -6.86
N ALA A 86 -9.96 11.08 -7.01
CA ALA A 86 -10.65 10.40 -5.94
C ALA A 86 -9.66 9.53 -5.15
N SER A 87 -9.24 10.02 -3.98
CA SER A 87 -8.48 9.23 -3.02
C SER A 87 -9.41 8.30 -2.22
N THR A 88 -8.86 7.20 -1.68
CA THR A 88 -9.54 6.37 -0.69
C THR A 88 -8.83 6.37 0.65
N GLY A 89 -9.58 6.12 1.71
CA GLY A 89 -9.00 5.88 3.03
C GLY A 89 -7.95 4.76 3.01
N SER A 90 -8.17 3.68 2.25
CA SER A 90 -7.19 2.61 2.00
C SER A 90 -5.88 3.09 1.36
N GLY A 91 -5.96 4.07 0.45
CA GLY A 91 -4.78 4.69 -0.16
C GLY A 91 -3.96 5.52 0.83
N VAL A 92 -4.65 6.20 1.76
CA VAL A 92 -4.01 7.06 2.76
C VAL A 92 -3.42 6.28 3.93
N ILE A 93 -4.09 5.23 4.43
CA ILE A 93 -3.53 4.41 5.52
C ILE A 93 -2.24 3.68 5.14
N PHE A 94 -1.93 3.50 3.85
CA PHE A 94 -0.63 2.99 3.40
C PHE A 94 0.55 3.78 4.03
N GLY A 95 0.36 5.07 4.30
CA GLY A 95 1.34 5.92 4.98
C GLY A 95 1.53 5.63 6.47
N ALA A 96 0.58 4.94 7.11
CA ALA A 96 0.64 4.54 8.52
C ALA A 96 1.20 3.13 8.72
N THR A 97 1.46 2.76 9.97
CA THR A 97 1.90 1.40 10.35
C THR A 97 0.74 0.40 10.23
N GLY A 98 0.95 -0.70 9.51
CA GLY A 98 -0.04 -1.75 9.28
C GLY A 98 -1.02 -1.47 8.14
N GLY A 99 -0.94 -0.32 7.47
CA GLY A 99 -2.01 0.13 6.57
C GLY A 99 -2.16 -0.64 5.27
N VAL A 100 -1.08 -1.19 4.70
CA VAL A 100 -1.17 -2.03 3.50
C VAL A 100 -1.85 -3.35 3.84
N MET A 101 -1.35 -3.99 4.90
CA MET A 101 -1.94 -5.21 5.42
C MET A 101 -3.40 -5.01 5.80
N GLU A 102 -3.73 -3.92 6.51
CA GLU A 102 -5.11 -3.59 6.86
C GLU A 102 -6.00 -3.44 5.61
N ALA A 103 -5.59 -2.66 4.60
CA ALA A 103 -6.37 -2.49 3.38
C ALA A 103 -6.61 -3.82 2.63
N ALA A 104 -5.59 -4.69 2.57
CA ALA A 104 -5.71 -6.01 1.97
C ALA A 104 -6.67 -6.91 2.78
N LEU A 105 -6.55 -6.90 4.11
CA LEU A 105 -7.42 -7.66 5.00
C LEU A 105 -8.87 -7.17 4.95
N ARG A 106 -9.12 -5.86 4.85
CA ARG A 106 -10.47 -5.30 4.65
C ARG A 106 -11.12 -5.93 3.42
N THR A 107 -10.41 -5.96 2.29
CA THR A 107 -10.93 -6.55 1.04
C THR A 107 -11.11 -8.06 1.16
N ALA A 108 -10.11 -8.79 1.65
CA ALA A 108 -10.17 -10.24 1.75
C ALA A 108 -11.31 -10.70 2.68
N ALA A 109 -11.50 -10.03 3.81
CA ALA A 109 -12.57 -10.35 4.75
C ALA A 109 -13.96 -10.17 4.12
N GLU A 110 -14.21 -9.10 3.37
CA GLU A 110 -15.50 -8.92 2.69
C GLU A 110 -15.74 -9.99 1.61
N LEU A 111 -14.73 -10.31 0.79
CA LEU A 111 -14.86 -11.33 -0.26
C LEU A 111 -15.08 -12.75 0.29
N ILE A 112 -14.51 -13.06 1.45
CA ILE A 112 -14.63 -14.39 2.09
C ILE A 112 -15.94 -14.49 2.89
N THR A 113 -16.29 -13.47 3.65
CA THR A 113 -17.43 -13.53 4.59
C THR A 113 -18.75 -13.12 3.95
N GLY A 114 -18.71 -12.36 2.84
CA GLY A 114 -19.87 -11.70 2.25
C GLY A 114 -20.47 -10.59 3.11
N LEU A 115 -19.83 -10.24 4.23
CA LEU A 115 -20.24 -9.15 5.12
C LEU A 115 -19.48 -7.88 4.77
N LYS A 116 -20.06 -6.73 5.12
CA LYS A 116 -19.29 -5.49 5.11
C LYS A 116 -18.26 -5.50 6.22
N ILE A 117 -17.10 -4.91 5.97
CA ILE A 117 -16.01 -4.89 6.94
C ILE A 117 -16.41 -4.14 8.21
N GLU A 118 -17.33 -3.18 8.12
CA GLU A 118 -17.89 -2.44 9.25
C GLU A 118 -18.73 -3.33 10.18
N ASP A 119 -19.27 -4.44 9.67
CA ASP A 119 -20.02 -5.42 10.47
C ASP A 119 -19.05 -6.33 11.26
N LEU A 120 -17.79 -6.44 10.80
CA LEU A 120 -16.75 -7.27 11.41
C LEU A 120 -15.84 -6.48 12.35
N PHE A 121 -15.55 -5.23 12.00
CA PHE A 121 -14.66 -4.34 12.72
C PHE A 121 -15.28 -2.96 12.82
N GLU A 122 -15.32 -2.41 14.03
CA GLU A 122 -15.84 -1.07 14.28
C GLU A 122 -15.14 -0.06 13.37
N HIS A 123 -15.92 0.65 12.56
CA HIS A 123 -15.43 1.61 11.57
C HIS A 123 -14.37 1.02 10.61
N ALA A 124 -14.49 -0.25 10.21
CA ALA A 124 -13.53 -0.93 9.33
C ALA A 124 -12.09 -0.99 9.88
N ASN A 125 -11.88 -0.70 11.17
CA ASN A 125 -10.56 -0.57 11.76
C ASN A 125 -10.09 -1.91 12.31
N ILE A 126 -9.13 -2.54 11.62
CA ILE A 126 -8.49 -3.77 12.10
C ILE A 126 -7.39 -3.41 13.10
N THR A 127 -7.81 -2.88 14.25
CA THR A 127 -6.91 -2.35 15.29
C THR A 127 -5.77 -3.28 15.72
N PRO A 128 -5.95 -4.61 15.80
CA PRO A 128 -4.86 -5.53 16.17
C PRO A 128 -3.61 -5.43 15.29
N VAL A 129 -3.75 -4.96 14.05
CA VAL A 129 -2.63 -4.83 13.12
C VAL A 129 -1.94 -3.46 13.13
N ARG A 130 -2.49 -2.50 13.87
CA ARG A 130 -1.92 -1.16 14.03
C ARG A 130 -0.98 -1.10 15.22
N GLY A 131 0.02 -0.22 15.17
CA GLY A 131 0.89 0.11 16.30
C GLY A 131 2.37 0.24 15.92
N PHE A 132 3.23 0.45 16.92
CA PHE A 132 4.64 0.77 16.71
C PHE A 132 5.64 -0.23 17.34
N GLU A 133 5.14 -1.20 18.11
CA GLU A 133 5.95 -2.28 18.68
C GLU A 133 6.75 -3.01 17.60
N GLY A 134 7.98 -3.40 17.92
CA GLY A 134 8.95 -3.90 16.94
C GLY A 134 8.47 -5.06 16.08
N SER A 135 7.74 -6.00 16.68
CA SER A 135 7.00 -7.03 15.96
C SER A 135 5.80 -7.51 16.78
N ARG A 136 4.72 -7.95 16.12
CA ARG A 136 3.51 -8.46 16.75
C ARG A 136 2.88 -9.56 15.90
N ILE A 137 2.07 -10.41 16.54
CA ILE A 137 1.14 -11.33 15.88
C ILE A 137 -0.27 -10.91 16.29
N ALA A 138 -1.19 -10.91 15.33
CA ALA A 138 -2.62 -10.74 15.56
C ALA A 138 -3.37 -11.95 14.99
N GLU A 139 -4.48 -12.28 15.63
CA GLU A 139 -5.37 -13.35 15.21
C GLU A 139 -6.71 -12.75 14.78
N ILE A 140 -7.16 -13.11 13.57
CA ILE A 140 -8.45 -12.71 13.04
C ILE A 140 -9.26 -13.97 12.79
N LYS A 141 -10.33 -14.15 13.55
CA LYS A 141 -11.18 -15.34 13.45
C LYS A 141 -12.25 -15.13 12.37
N LEU A 142 -12.35 -16.09 11.45
CA LEU A 142 -13.38 -16.12 10.42
C LEU A 142 -14.54 -16.98 10.93
N GLU A 143 -15.52 -16.36 11.58
CA GLU A 143 -16.63 -17.10 12.18
C GLU A 143 -17.62 -17.66 11.16
N GLN A 144 -17.75 -16.97 10.03
CA GLN A 144 -18.62 -17.33 8.93
C GLN A 144 -17.94 -17.08 7.60
N VAL A 145 -18.51 -17.69 6.56
CA VAL A 145 -18.10 -17.53 5.17
C VAL A 145 -19.34 -17.31 4.31
N GLY A 146 -19.18 -16.54 3.24
CA GLY A 146 -20.23 -16.24 2.27
C GLY A 146 -20.10 -17.08 1.00
N GLU A 147 -20.73 -16.63 -0.07
CA GLU A 147 -20.56 -17.22 -1.40
C GLU A 147 -19.26 -16.71 -2.05
N VAL A 148 -18.64 -17.55 -2.90
CA VAL A 148 -17.48 -17.13 -3.69
C VAL A 148 -17.93 -16.09 -4.72
N PRO A 149 -17.40 -14.85 -4.70
CA PRO A 149 -17.75 -13.81 -5.67
C PRO A 149 -17.42 -14.24 -7.10
N ASP A 150 -18.18 -13.75 -8.09
CA ASP A 150 -18.03 -14.15 -9.50
C ASP A 150 -16.58 -14.05 -10.02
N ILE A 151 -15.87 -13.01 -9.60
CA ILE A 151 -14.46 -12.77 -9.98
C ILE A 151 -13.48 -13.84 -9.46
N LEU A 152 -13.88 -14.64 -8.46
CA LEU A 152 -13.07 -15.68 -7.85
C LEU A 152 -13.57 -17.11 -8.13
N LYS A 153 -14.73 -17.28 -8.79
CA LYS A 153 -15.31 -18.60 -9.09
C LYS A 153 -14.44 -19.49 -9.97
N GLY A 154 -13.51 -18.91 -10.73
CA GLY A 154 -12.52 -19.67 -11.50
C GLY A 154 -11.37 -20.25 -10.66
N HIS A 155 -11.25 -19.85 -9.40
CA HIS A 155 -10.14 -20.19 -8.52
C HIS A 155 -10.57 -20.96 -7.26
N PHE A 156 -11.80 -20.75 -6.80
CA PHE A 156 -12.32 -21.37 -5.59
C PHE A 156 -13.74 -21.87 -5.83
N ASP A 157 -14.00 -23.12 -5.42
CA ASP A 157 -15.33 -23.72 -5.49
C ASP A 157 -16.22 -23.21 -4.34
N ASP A 158 -15.65 -23.13 -3.12
CA ASP A 158 -16.31 -22.65 -1.91
C ASP A 158 -15.32 -22.10 -0.87
N TRP A 159 -15.87 -21.48 0.17
CA TRP A 159 -15.13 -20.99 1.34
C TRP A 159 -15.32 -21.85 2.60
N GLU A 160 -16.02 -22.99 2.54
CA GLU A 160 -16.37 -23.76 3.75
C GLU A 160 -15.14 -24.23 4.53
N TRP A 161 -14.02 -24.47 3.85
CA TRP A 161 -12.75 -24.82 4.47
C TRP A 161 -12.14 -23.69 5.34
N LEU A 162 -12.59 -22.44 5.18
CA LEU A 162 -12.19 -21.29 6.01
C LEU A 162 -13.12 -21.06 7.20
N LYS A 163 -14.25 -21.76 7.29
CA LYS A 163 -15.24 -21.55 8.35
C LYS A 163 -14.68 -21.94 9.72
N GLY A 164 -14.63 -20.98 10.63
CA GLY A 164 -14.02 -21.14 11.96
C GLY A 164 -12.49 -21.06 11.96
N ALA A 165 -11.86 -20.82 10.81
CA ALA A 165 -10.42 -20.67 10.72
C ALA A 165 -9.94 -19.40 11.45
N THR A 166 -8.72 -19.44 11.96
CA THR A 166 -8.06 -18.29 12.59
C THR A 166 -6.90 -17.84 11.72
N LEU A 167 -7.07 -16.68 11.08
CA LEU A 167 -6.03 -16.05 10.29
C LEU A 167 -5.02 -15.38 11.23
N LYS A 168 -3.87 -16.03 11.39
CA LYS A 168 -2.70 -15.45 12.06
C LYS A 168 -1.95 -14.52 11.10
N VAL A 169 -1.77 -13.27 11.50
CA VAL A 169 -1.01 -12.26 10.76
C VAL A 169 0.11 -11.67 11.60
N GLY A 170 1.24 -11.37 10.97
CA GLY A 170 2.41 -10.78 11.62
C GLY A 170 2.72 -9.37 11.09
N VAL A 171 3.20 -8.48 11.95
CA VAL A 171 3.76 -7.19 11.54
C VAL A 171 5.14 -7.04 12.16
N ALA A 172 6.12 -6.59 11.38
CA ALA A 172 7.47 -6.31 11.83
C ALA A 172 7.97 -4.95 11.33
N HIS A 173 8.47 -4.11 12.23
CA HIS A 173 9.04 -2.80 11.92
C HIS A 173 10.54 -2.76 12.17
N GLY A 174 11.29 -2.37 11.14
CA GLY A 174 12.74 -2.30 11.17
C GLY A 174 13.40 -3.61 10.77
N THR A 175 14.50 -3.51 10.02
CA THR A 175 15.26 -4.67 9.54
C THR A 175 15.83 -5.53 10.68
N ALA A 176 16.20 -4.93 11.80
CA ALA A 176 16.67 -5.68 12.98
C ALA A 176 15.58 -6.57 13.61
N ASN A 177 14.30 -6.19 13.51
CA ASN A 177 13.20 -7.05 13.95
C ASN A 177 12.81 -8.03 12.84
N ALA A 178 12.95 -7.66 11.58
CA ALA A 178 12.76 -8.58 10.46
C ALA A 178 13.69 -9.80 10.59
N GLU A 179 14.98 -9.59 10.90
CA GLU A 179 15.94 -10.67 11.13
C GLU A 179 15.50 -11.62 12.26
N LYS A 180 15.01 -11.08 13.37
CA LYS A 180 14.49 -11.88 14.49
C LYS A 180 13.26 -12.69 14.10
N VAL A 181 12.34 -12.09 13.36
CA VAL A 181 11.12 -12.76 12.88
C VAL A 181 11.49 -13.88 11.90
N LEU A 182 12.46 -13.66 11.00
CA LEU A 182 12.94 -14.70 10.10
C LEU A 182 13.61 -15.86 10.86
N ALA A 183 14.45 -15.55 11.86
CA ALA A 183 15.05 -16.57 12.72
C ALA A 183 14.00 -17.36 13.53
N ASP A 184 12.95 -16.69 14.01
CA ASP A 184 11.81 -17.33 14.67
C ASP A 184 11.09 -18.30 13.73
N ILE A 185 10.83 -17.88 12.48
CA ILE A 185 10.22 -18.74 11.45
C ILE A 185 11.08 -19.98 11.20
N GLU A 186 12.39 -19.81 11.00
CA GLU A 186 13.33 -20.91 10.76
C GLU A 186 13.39 -21.90 11.93
N ALA A 187 13.25 -21.40 13.16
CA ALA A 187 13.23 -22.21 14.38
C ALA A 187 11.87 -22.88 14.65
N GLY A 188 10.84 -22.63 13.83
CA GLY A 188 9.47 -23.12 14.07
C GLY A 188 8.75 -22.42 15.22
N GLY A 189 9.11 -21.16 15.49
CA GLY A 189 8.46 -20.32 16.50
C GLY A 189 7.10 -19.77 16.07
N PRO A 190 6.45 -18.92 16.89
CA PRO A 190 5.10 -18.42 16.63
C PRO A 190 4.90 -17.72 15.27
N PHE A 191 5.91 -17.05 14.71
CA PHE A 191 5.79 -16.43 13.39
C PHE A 191 5.75 -17.46 12.26
N SER A 192 6.25 -18.68 12.47
CA SER A 192 6.11 -19.78 11.49
C SER A 192 4.65 -20.21 11.28
N GLU A 193 3.76 -19.87 12.21
CA GLU A 193 2.32 -20.15 12.13
C GLU A 193 1.52 -19.01 11.48
N CYS A 194 2.16 -17.89 11.13
CA CYS A 194 1.51 -16.77 10.46
C CYS A 194 1.26 -17.07 8.98
N HIS A 195 0.07 -16.75 8.49
CA HIS A 195 -0.32 -16.92 7.09
C HIS A 195 0.04 -15.69 6.24
N PHE A 196 0.15 -14.52 6.87
CA PHE A 196 0.51 -13.27 6.20
C PHE A 196 1.37 -12.42 7.14
N ILE A 197 2.56 -12.01 6.68
CA ILE A 197 3.47 -11.17 7.47
C ILE A 197 3.85 -9.93 6.67
N GLU A 198 3.66 -8.75 7.27
CA GLU A 198 4.10 -7.48 6.73
C GLU A 198 5.44 -7.06 7.36
N PHE A 199 6.45 -6.85 6.51
CA PHE A 199 7.74 -6.30 6.93
C PHE A 199 7.91 -4.85 6.47
N MET A 200 8.21 -3.98 7.41
CA MET A 200 8.57 -2.58 7.13
C MET A 200 10.04 -2.35 7.41
N GLY A 201 10.76 -1.73 6.47
CA GLY A 201 12.20 -1.49 6.63
C GLY A 201 12.57 -0.48 7.74
N CYS A 202 11.68 0.45 8.08
CA CYS A 202 11.92 1.49 9.08
C CYS A 202 11.23 1.17 10.41
N PRO A 203 11.87 1.46 11.57
CA PRO A 203 11.19 1.44 12.87
C PRO A 203 10.03 2.45 12.89
N GLY A 204 8.82 1.98 13.19
CA GLY A 204 7.61 2.79 13.12
C GLY A 204 7.09 3.09 11.71
N GLY A 205 7.52 2.31 10.71
CA GLY A 205 6.99 2.32 9.36
C GLY A 205 7.33 3.58 8.56
N CYS A 206 6.50 3.88 7.55
CA CYS A 206 6.69 4.99 6.62
C CYS A 206 6.73 6.36 7.32
N LEU A 207 6.01 6.51 8.44
CA LEU A 207 5.93 7.74 9.24
C LEU A 207 7.27 8.25 9.78
N ALA A 208 8.25 7.35 9.92
CA ALA A 208 9.59 7.65 10.39
C ALA A 208 10.67 7.31 9.35
N GLY A 209 10.25 7.21 8.08
CA GLY A 209 11.12 6.89 6.96
C GLY A 209 12.32 7.84 6.85
N GLY A 210 13.40 7.34 6.25
CA GLY A 210 14.66 8.09 6.15
C GLY A 210 14.59 9.42 5.37
N GLY A 211 13.48 9.68 4.65
CA GLY A 211 13.23 10.94 3.95
C GLY A 211 12.32 11.91 4.70
N MET A 212 11.98 11.62 5.96
CA MET A 212 11.15 12.48 6.80
C MET A 212 12.00 13.49 7.59
N PRO A 213 11.51 14.73 7.79
CA PRO A 213 12.16 15.72 8.65
C PRO A 213 12.46 15.18 10.06
N ARG A 214 13.69 15.43 10.54
CA ARG A 214 14.21 14.97 11.84
C ARG A 214 14.14 16.07 12.93
N PRO A 215 14.07 15.69 14.22
CA PRO A 215 13.98 14.32 14.75
C PRO A 215 12.57 13.71 14.58
N VAL A 216 12.48 12.38 14.67
CA VAL A 216 11.19 11.64 14.64
C VAL A 216 11.12 10.70 15.83
N ASP A 217 10.73 11.26 16.97
CA ASP A 217 10.45 10.53 18.20
C ASP A 217 9.06 9.85 18.16
N MET A 218 8.68 9.20 19.26
CA MET A 218 7.41 8.48 19.35
C MET A 218 6.18 9.38 19.35
N ASP A 219 6.27 10.60 19.89
CA ASP A 219 5.14 11.52 19.93
C ASP A 219 4.86 12.08 18.53
N VAL A 220 5.93 12.42 17.79
CA VAL A 220 5.83 12.78 16.36
C VAL A 220 5.21 11.65 15.55
N ARG A 221 5.59 10.39 15.79
CA ARG A 221 5.00 9.23 15.09
C ARG A 221 3.52 9.06 15.38
N LYS A 222 3.13 9.14 16.66
CA LYS A 222 1.72 9.08 17.08
C LYS A 222 0.90 10.21 16.46
N ALA A 223 1.43 11.43 16.47
CA ALA A 223 0.76 12.59 15.87
C ALA A 223 0.56 12.39 14.35
N ARG A 224 1.61 11.97 13.62
CA ARG A 224 1.50 11.70 12.18
C ARG A 224 0.53 10.56 11.88
N ALA A 225 0.55 9.49 12.66
CA ALA A 225 -0.38 8.38 12.50
C ALA A 225 -1.83 8.81 12.76
N GLY A 226 -2.06 9.58 13.83
CA GLY A 226 -3.38 10.11 14.17
C GLY A 226 -3.98 10.89 13.00
N VAL A 227 -3.22 11.81 12.40
CA VAL A 227 -3.68 12.57 11.23
C VAL A 227 -4.04 11.65 10.06
N ILE A 228 -3.24 10.63 9.75
CA ILE A 228 -3.54 9.68 8.66
C ILE A 228 -4.80 8.88 8.95
N TYR A 229 -5.00 8.43 10.20
CA TYR A 229 -6.19 7.69 10.58
C TYR A 229 -7.44 8.57 10.59
N ASP A 230 -7.33 9.82 11.03
CA ASP A 230 -8.41 10.80 10.96
C ASP A 230 -8.78 11.10 9.50
N GLU A 231 -7.79 11.17 8.61
CA GLU A 231 -8.01 11.37 7.18
C GLU A 231 -8.68 10.15 6.53
N ASP A 232 -8.27 8.92 6.83
CA ASP A 232 -8.96 7.67 6.42
C ASP A 232 -10.44 7.70 6.80
N MET A 233 -10.74 8.12 8.03
CA MET A 233 -12.12 8.24 8.52
C MET A 233 -12.94 9.33 7.80
N SER A 234 -12.27 10.31 7.18
CA SER A 234 -12.92 11.44 6.51
C SER A 234 -13.28 11.20 5.04
N TYR A 235 -12.68 10.19 4.40
CA TYR A 235 -12.94 9.88 3.00
C TYR A 235 -14.31 9.21 2.80
N GLU A 236 -14.98 9.60 1.71
CA GLU A 236 -16.22 8.96 1.25
C GLU A 236 -16.01 7.47 0.95
N TYR A 237 -14.96 7.15 0.20
CA TYR A 237 -14.57 5.76 -0.10
C TYR A 237 -13.40 5.34 0.77
N ARG A 238 -13.61 4.37 1.65
CA ARG A 238 -12.54 3.86 2.53
C ARG A 238 -11.91 2.58 2.04
N LYS A 239 -12.58 1.87 1.13
CA LYS A 239 -12.12 0.63 0.51
C LYS A 239 -11.78 0.88 -0.95
N SER A 240 -10.61 0.39 -1.39
CA SER A 240 -10.13 0.65 -2.76
C SER A 240 -11.09 0.15 -3.84
N HIS A 241 -11.79 -0.97 -3.60
CA HIS A 241 -12.73 -1.55 -4.56
C HIS A 241 -14.07 -0.80 -4.65
N GLU A 242 -14.35 0.15 -3.76
CA GLU A 242 -15.52 1.04 -3.84
C GLU A 242 -15.20 2.35 -4.57
N ASN A 243 -13.93 2.61 -4.88
CA ASN A 243 -13.55 3.83 -5.59
C ASN A 243 -14.00 3.74 -7.06
N PRO A 244 -14.87 4.67 -7.52
CA PRO A 244 -15.37 4.66 -8.89
C PRO A 244 -14.26 4.85 -9.94
N GLU A 245 -13.18 5.58 -9.63
CA GLU A 245 -12.05 5.74 -10.56
C GLU A 245 -11.24 4.44 -10.71
N VAL A 246 -11.07 3.70 -9.61
CA VAL A 246 -10.43 2.37 -9.66
C VAL A 246 -11.32 1.40 -10.43
N ALA A 247 -12.63 1.37 -10.15
CA ALA A 247 -13.57 0.54 -10.88
C ALA A 247 -13.53 0.85 -12.39
N HIS A 248 -13.58 2.13 -12.76
CA HIS A 248 -13.51 2.57 -14.15
C HIS A 248 -12.20 2.14 -14.84
N LEU A 249 -11.06 2.22 -14.14
CA LEU A 249 -9.77 1.75 -14.65
C LEU A 249 -9.78 0.23 -14.94
N TYR A 250 -10.42 -0.57 -14.08
CA TYR A 250 -10.57 -2.01 -14.30
C TYR A 250 -11.61 -2.34 -15.38
N GLU A 251 -12.64 -1.53 -15.56
CA GLU A 251 -13.63 -1.68 -16.64
C GLU A 251 -13.07 -1.33 -18.03
N GLU A 252 -12.21 -0.31 -18.12
CA GLU A 252 -11.71 0.20 -19.40
C GLU A 252 -10.37 -0.43 -19.80
N PHE A 253 -9.46 -0.61 -18.83
CA PHE A 253 -8.06 -0.93 -19.12
C PHE A 253 -7.64 -2.32 -18.66
N PHE A 254 -7.95 -2.69 -17.41
CA PHE A 254 -7.65 -4.00 -16.82
C PHE A 254 -8.86 -4.94 -16.87
N THR A 255 -9.41 -5.14 -18.07
CA THR A 255 -10.72 -5.79 -18.28
C THR A 255 -10.80 -7.26 -17.89
N GLU A 256 -9.66 -7.95 -17.78
CA GLU A 256 -9.56 -9.31 -17.25
C GLU A 256 -9.71 -9.37 -15.71
N GLY A 257 -9.77 -8.21 -15.05
CA GLY A 257 -9.83 -8.10 -13.60
C GLY A 257 -8.45 -8.13 -12.91
N PRO A 258 -8.42 -8.08 -11.57
CA PRO A 258 -7.20 -8.23 -10.78
C PRO A 258 -6.50 -9.54 -11.11
N CYS A 259 -5.17 -9.51 -11.15
CA CYS A 259 -4.32 -10.67 -11.51
C CYS A 259 -4.48 -11.19 -12.96
N GLY A 260 -5.29 -10.56 -13.82
CA GLY A 260 -5.33 -10.85 -15.26
C GLY A 260 -4.03 -10.49 -15.98
N HIS A 261 -3.88 -10.86 -17.26
CA HIS A 261 -2.59 -10.77 -17.96
C HIS A 261 -2.00 -9.34 -17.95
N LYS A 262 -2.78 -8.34 -18.34
CA LYS A 262 -2.33 -6.94 -18.34
C LYS A 262 -2.07 -6.39 -16.94
N ALA A 263 -2.90 -6.76 -15.96
CA ALA A 263 -2.67 -6.34 -14.57
C ALA A 263 -1.38 -6.97 -14.02
N HIS A 264 -1.08 -8.22 -14.38
CA HIS A 264 0.17 -8.88 -14.03
C HIS A 264 1.37 -8.20 -14.69
N GLU A 265 1.27 -7.85 -15.97
CA GLU A 265 2.33 -7.15 -16.69
C GLU A 265 2.66 -5.79 -16.04
N LEU A 266 1.65 -4.98 -15.75
CA LEU A 266 1.84 -3.56 -15.34
C LEU A 266 1.87 -3.31 -13.83
N LEU A 267 1.27 -4.20 -13.03
CA LEU A 267 1.08 -3.96 -11.59
C LEU A 267 1.84 -4.96 -10.73
N HIS A 268 2.37 -6.03 -11.30
CA HIS A 268 3.15 -7.04 -10.58
C HIS A 268 4.63 -6.93 -10.95
N THR A 269 5.48 -7.59 -10.17
CA THR A 269 6.92 -7.60 -10.42
C THR A 269 7.51 -8.91 -9.94
N HIS A 270 8.78 -9.12 -10.26
CA HIS A 270 9.56 -10.27 -9.84
C HIS A 270 10.73 -9.81 -8.95
N TYR A 271 11.34 -10.77 -8.27
CA TYR A 271 12.53 -10.55 -7.45
C TYR A 271 13.62 -11.51 -7.89
N SER A 272 14.86 -11.03 -7.91
CA SER A 272 16.04 -11.85 -8.15
C SER A 272 16.83 -12.03 -6.86
N SER A 273 17.53 -13.17 -6.73
CA SER A 273 18.50 -13.35 -5.66
C SER A 273 19.64 -12.35 -5.84
N ARG A 274 19.86 -11.50 -4.82
CA ARG A 274 20.90 -10.45 -4.87
C ARG A 274 22.19 -10.84 -4.15
N GLY A 275 22.38 -12.12 -3.83
CA GLY A 275 23.53 -12.60 -3.08
C GLY A 275 23.66 -11.96 -1.69
N ARG A 276 24.80 -12.18 -1.03
CA ARG A 276 25.14 -11.54 0.26
C ARG A 276 25.76 -10.14 0.11
N ILE A 277 26.29 -9.84 -1.08
CA ILE A 277 26.88 -8.55 -1.44
C ILE A 277 26.09 -8.08 -2.66
N VAL A 278 25.43 -6.95 -2.52
CA VAL A 278 24.84 -6.24 -3.65
C VAL A 278 26.01 -5.60 -4.39
N ASP A 279 26.42 -6.19 -5.51
CA ASP A 279 27.33 -5.58 -6.48
C ASP A 279 26.62 -4.39 -7.18
#